data_AF-A0A6A4VZ35-F1
#
_entry.id   AF-A0A6A4VZ35-F1
#
_cell.length_a   1.000
_cell.length_b   1.000
_cell.length_c   1.000
_cell.angle_alpha   90.00
_cell.angle_beta   90.00
_cell.angle_gamma   90.00
#
_symmetry.space_group_name_H-M   'P 1'
#
loop_
_entity.id
_entity.type
_entity.pdbx_description
1 polymer ?
#
loop_
_entity_poly.entity_id
_entity_poly.type
_entity_poly.pdbx_seq_one_letter_code
_entity_poly.pdbx_strand_id
1 'polypeptide(L)'
;MLGKVILVAVIGAVLAQKPEEVRSGLQDVAILNEKRSHDVSGKYDFGFAAEDGTARVEEKTDDGEVRGQYQYVNDDGETVVVKYTAADL
;
A
#
# COMPACT_ATOMS: atom_id res chain seq x y z
N MET A 1 61.61 35.20 0.52
CA MET A 1 61.46 34.07 1.47
C MET A 1 60.17 34.28 2.25
N LEU A 2 59.44 33.19 2.45
CA LEU A 2 58.32 32.99 3.38
C LEU A 2 56.98 33.66 3.04
N GLY A 3 56.20 32.94 2.24
CA GLY A 3 54.80 33.23 1.93
C GLY A 3 53.89 33.10 3.16
N LYS A 4 52.96 34.04 3.26
CA LYS A 4 51.89 34.10 4.27
C LYS A 4 50.97 32.89 4.13
N VAL A 5 50.76 32.18 5.23
CA VAL A 5 49.73 31.15 5.38
C VAL A 5 48.37 31.81 5.18
N ILE A 6 47.64 31.41 4.14
CA ILE A 6 46.20 31.68 4.03
C ILE A 6 45.50 30.35 4.28
N LEU A 7 44.94 30.24 5.47
CA LEU A 7 43.92 29.24 5.79
C LEU A 7 42.67 29.59 4.96
N VAL A 8 42.44 28.86 3.87
CA VAL A 8 41.17 28.97 3.14
C VAL A 8 40.15 28.09 3.87
N ALA A 9 39.33 28.74 4.68
CA ALA A 9 38.08 28.15 5.15
C ALA A 9 37.13 28.01 3.95
N VAL A 10 37.06 26.82 3.35
CA VAL A 10 36.02 26.51 2.37
C VAL A 10 34.76 26.15 3.14
N ILE A 11 34.02 27.19 3.53
CA ILE A 11 32.60 27.08 3.87
C ILE A 11 31.85 27.53 2.62
N GLY A 12 31.23 26.59 1.91
CA GLY A 12 30.45 26.92 0.73
C GLY A 12 29.79 25.72 0.08
N ALA A 13 28.48 25.58 0.31
CA ALA A 13 27.52 24.70 -0.35
C ALA A 13 27.52 23.20 0.01
N VAL A 14 27.30 22.88 1.29
CA VAL A 14 26.51 21.67 1.65
C VAL A 14 25.11 22.14 2.10
N LEU A 15 24.43 22.89 1.25
CA LEU A 15 23.05 23.29 1.47
C LEU A 15 22.26 22.99 0.19
N ALA A 16 21.22 22.17 0.36
CA ALA A 16 20.20 21.83 -0.65
C ALA A 16 20.46 20.64 -1.58
N GLN A 17 21.03 19.54 -1.07
CA GLN A 17 20.50 18.24 -1.51
C GLN A 17 19.19 18.03 -0.73
N LYS A 18 18.09 18.61 -1.25
CA LYS A 18 16.76 18.13 -0.86
C LYS A 18 16.76 16.66 -1.26
N PRO A 19 16.45 15.69 -0.38
CA PRO A 19 16.20 14.35 -0.87
C PRO A 19 15.11 14.49 -1.91
N GLU A 20 15.45 14.24 -3.17
CA GLU A 20 14.47 13.99 -4.20
C GLU A 20 13.78 12.73 -3.72
N GLU A 21 12.62 12.90 -3.07
CA GLU A 21 11.73 11.79 -2.81
C GLU A 21 11.55 11.13 -4.15
N VAL A 22 12.19 9.97 -4.35
CA VAL A 22 11.83 9.05 -5.41
C VAL A 22 10.43 8.62 -5.03
N ARG A 23 9.44 9.46 -5.39
CA ARG A 23 8.04 9.11 -5.39
C ARG A 23 7.96 8.04 -6.44
N SER A 24 8.15 6.81 -5.96
CA SER A 24 7.67 5.61 -6.62
C SER A 24 6.36 5.99 -7.28
N GLY A 25 6.21 5.80 -8.59
CA GLY A 25 5.00 6.17 -9.33
C GLY A 25 3.72 5.46 -8.86
N LEU A 26 3.80 4.73 -7.74
CA LEU A 26 2.71 4.22 -6.96
C LEU A 26 2.15 5.36 -6.11
N GLN A 27 0.91 5.75 -6.40
CA GLN A 27 0.16 6.65 -5.52
C GLN A 27 0.12 6.02 -4.12
N ASP A 28 0.44 6.81 -3.09
CA ASP A 28 0.28 6.40 -1.71
C ASP A 28 -1.21 6.46 -1.37
N VAL A 29 -1.90 5.31 -1.46
CA VAL A 29 -3.34 5.21 -1.21
C VAL A 29 -3.56 4.73 0.23
N ALA A 30 -4.26 5.54 1.03
CA ALA A 30 -4.53 5.20 2.42
C ALA A 30 -5.52 4.03 2.55
N ILE A 31 -5.22 3.10 3.45
CA ILE A 31 -6.19 2.10 3.92
C ILE A 31 -7.08 2.77 4.97
N LEU A 32 -8.37 2.87 4.68
CA LEU A 32 -9.35 3.50 5.56
C LEU A 32 -9.80 2.56 6.67
N ASN A 33 -9.91 1.26 6.37
CA ASN A 33 -10.28 0.24 7.34
C ASN A 33 -9.74 -1.12 6.92
N GLU A 34 -9.41 -1.96 7.91
CA GLU A 34 -8.98 -3.35 7.73
C GLU A 34 -9.56 -4.22 8.84
N LYS A 35 -9.96 -5.45 8.49
CA LYS A 35 -10.30 -6.52 9.45
C LYS A 35 -9.61 -7.80 9.01
N ARG A 36 -9.06 -8.53 10.00
CA ARG A 36 -8.58 -9.90 9.82
C ARG A 36 -8.85 -10.73 11.06
N SER A 37 -9.43 -11.91 10.89
CA SER A 37 -9.57 -12.95 11.91
C SER A 37 -9.24 -14.31 11.32
N HIS A 38 -8.71 -15.21 12.14
CA HIS A 38 -8.53 -16.61 11.79
C HIS A 38 -8.63 -17.46 13.06
N ASP A 39 -8.93 -18.73 12.89
CA ASP A 39 -8.91 -19.69 14.00
C ASP A 39 -8.07 -20.94 13.67
N VAL A 40 -8.01 -21.85 14.63
CA VAL A 40 -7.22 -23.09 14.53
C VAL A 40 -7.80 -24.11 13.54
N SER A 41 -9.05 -23.93 13.10
CA SER A 41 -9.70 -24.81 12.11
C SER A 41 -9.38 -24.40 10.68
N GLY A 42 -8.72 -23.25 10.47
CA GLY A 42 -8.40 -22.72 9.15
C GLY A 42 -9.49 -21.83 8.56
N LYS A 43 -10.55 -21.52 9.33
CA LYS A 43 -11.45 -20.43 9.00
C LYS A 43 -10.74 -19.10 9.10
N TYR A 44 -11.16 -18.16 8.27
CA TYR A 44 -10.73 -16.78 8.39
C TYR A 44 -11.79 -15.82 7.86
N ASP A 45 -11.72 -14.59 8.35
CA ASP A 45 -12.33 -13.43 7.71
C ASP A 45 -11.23 -12.44 7.37
N PHE A 46 -11.32 -11.85 6.20
CA PHE A 46 -10.43 -10.80 5.76
C PHE A 46 -11.22 -9.70 5.07
N GLY A 47 -10.83 -8.45 5.27
CA GLY A 47 -11.28 -7.39 4.40
C GLY A 47 -10.59 -6.05 4.64
N PHE A 48 -10.64 -5.20 3.64
CA PHE A 48 -10.14 -3.83 3.70
C PHE A 48 -10.93 -2.92 2.77
N ALA A 49 -10.82 -1.61 3.01
CA ALA A 49 -11.24 -0.55 2.10
C ALA A 49 -10.17 0.54 2.03
N ALA A 50 -9.91 1.06 0.84
CA ALA A 50 -8.89 2.08 0.59
C ALA A 50 -9.51 3.39 0.05
N GLU A 51 -8.74 4.47 0.11
CA GLU A 51 -9.17 5.83 -0.29
C GLU A 51 -9.52 5.93 -1.78
N ASP A 52 -8.90 5.12 -2.63
CA ASP A 52 -9.15 5.07 -4.08
C ASP A 52 -10.43 4.30 -4.47
N GLY A 53 -11.21 3.83 -3.50
CA GLY A 53 -12.43 3.07 -3.71
C GLY A 53 -12.20 1.57 -3.95
N THR A 54 -10.96 1.09 -3.89
CA THR A 54 -10.67 -0.34 -3.88
C THR A 54 -11.04 -0.96 -2.53
N ALA A 55 -11.64 -2.15 -2.57
CA ALA A 55 -11.96 -2.90 -1.36
C ALA A 55 -12.00 -4.40 -1.66
N ARG A 56 -11.76 -5.21 -0.63
CA ARG A 56 -11.95 -6.67 -0.66
C ARG A 56 -12.56 -7.13 0.63
N VAL A 57 -13.45 -8.12 0.55
CA VAL A 57 -13.89 -8.92 1.69
C VAL A 57 -13.88 -10.39 1.30
N GLU A 58 -13.49 -11.26 2.22
CA GLU A 58 -13.39 -12.70 2.01
C GLU A 58 -13.61 -13.45 3.33
N GLU A 59 -14.32 -14.58 3.27
CA GLU A 59 -14.49 -15.53 4.36
C GLU A 59 -14.18 -16.95 3.88
N LYS A 60 -13.58 -17.76 4.76
CA LYS A 60 -13.48 -19.22 4.58
C LYS A 60 -14.35 -19.95 5.60
N THR A 61 -15.28 -20.75 5.12
CA THR A 61 -16.22 -21.55 5.92
C THR A 61 -15.64 -22.90 6.35
N ASP A 62 -16.35 -23.62 7.22
CA ASP A 62 -15.90 -24.93 7.78
C ASP A 62 -15.65 -26.00 6.71
N ASP A 63 -16.46 -25.96 5.66
CA ASP A 63 -16.42 -26.87 4.51
C ASP A 63 -15.28 -26.56 3.54
N GLY A 64 -14.44 -25.58 3.86
CA GLY A 64 -13.33 -25.15 3.02
C GLY A 64 -13.74 -24.22 1.88
N GLU A 65 -15.02 -23.86 1.77
CA GLU A 65 -15.48 -22.90 0.78
C GLU A 65 -14.99 -21.48 1.12
N VAL A 66 -14.48 -20.78 0.13
CA VAL A 66 -14.06 -19.38 0.19
C VAL A 66 -15.05 -18.55 -0.59
N ARG A 67 -15.67 -17.58 0.07
CA ARG A 67 -16.56 -16.60 -0.56
C ARG A 67 -15.98 -15.21 -0.39
N GLY A 68 -16.09 -14.40 -1.42
CA GLY A 68 -15.67 -13.02 -1.29
C GLY A 68 -16.10 -12.14 -2.43
N GLN A 69 -15.72 -10.88 -2.30
CA GLN A 69 -15.86 -9.91 -3.37
C GLN A 69 -14.68 -8.94 -3.33
N TYR A 70 -14.35 -8.39 -4.48
CA TYR A 70 -13.49 -7.22 -4.59
C TYR A 70 -14.18 -6.16 -5.43
N GLN A 71 -13.81 -4.91 -5.20
CA GLN A 71 -14.28 -3.78 -5.99
C GLN A 71 -13.15 -2.82 -6.33
N TYR A 72 -13.37 -2.05 -7.38
CA TYR A 72 -12.50 -0.98 -7.85
C TYR A 72 -13.30 0.02 -8.68
N VAL A 73 -12.74 1.19 -8.94
CA VAL A 73 -13.28 2.19 -9.88
C VAL A 73 -12.61 1.98 -11.24
N ASN A 74 -13.38 1.82 -12.32
CA ASN A 74 -12.85 1.65 -13.68
C ASN A 74 -12.48 2.99 -14.34
N ASP A 75 -11.98 2.94 -15.57
CA ASP A 75 -11.55 4.14 -16.32
C ASP A 75 -12.70 5.12 -16.63
N ASP A 76 -13.95 4.63 -16.64
CA ASP A 76 -15.16 5.44 -16.82
C ASP A 76 -15.66 6.06 -15.50
N GLY A 77 -14.98 5.79 -14.37
CA GLY A 77 -15.37 6.26 -13.04
C GLY A 77 -16.46 5.41 -12.37
N GLU A 78 -16.79 4.25 -12.92
CA GLU A 78 -17.81 3.35 -12.40
C GLU A 78 -17.24 2.35 -11.41
N THR A 79 -17.97 2.08 -10.33
CA THR A 79 -17.59 1.02 -9.39
C THR A 79 -17.90 -0.35 -9.97
N VAL A 80 -16.86 -1.14 -10.21
CA VAL A 80 -16.98 -2.55 -10.58
C VAL A 80 -16.90 -3.41 -9.32
N VAL A 81 -17.84 -4.35 -9.19
CA VAL A 81 -17.87 -5.32 -8.09
C VAL A 81 -17.84 -6.74 -8.67
N VAL A 82 -16.88 -7.53 -8.23
CA VAL A 82 -16.75 -8.94 -8.63
C VAL A 82 -16.92 -9.80 -7.41
N LYS A 83 -17.88 -10.73 -7.48
CA LYS A 83 -18.15 -11.73 -6.44
C LYS A 83 -17.62 -13.08 -6.89
N TYR A 84 -17.09 -13.86 -5.96
CA TYR A 84 -16.54 -15.18 -6.23
C TYR A 84 -16.84 -16.17 -5.12
N THR A 85 -16.82 -17.43 -5.52
CA THR A 85 -16.87 -18.60 -4.66
C THR A 85 -15.84 -19.60 -5.17
N ALA A 86 -14.98 -20.10 -4.29
CA ALA A 86 -14.00 -21.13 -4.58
C ALA A 86 -14.12 -22.25 -3.52
N ALA A 87 -14.04 -23.50 -3.93
CA ALA A 87 -14.02 -24.63 -3.01
C ALA A 87 -12.60 -25.22 -2.95
N ASP A 88 -12.20 -25.74 -1.79
CA ASP A 88 -11.06 -26.67 -1.70
C ASP A 88 -11.41 -27.92 -2.54
N LEU A 89 -10.57 -28.27 -3.52
CA LEU A 89 -10.71 -29.46 -4.37
C LEU A 89 -10.16 -30.72 -3.69
#